data_AF-A0A7X8YH80-F1
#
_entry.id   AF-A0A7X8YH80-F1
#
_cell.length_a   1.000
_cell.length_b   1.000
_cell.length_c   1.000
_cell.angle_alpha   90.00
_cell.angle_beta   90.00
_cell.angle_gamma   90.00
#
_symmetry.space_group_name_H-M   'P 1'
#
loop_
_entity.id
_entity.type
_entity.pdbx_description
1 polymer ?
#
loop_
_entity_poly.entity_id
_entity_poly.type
_entity_poly.pdbx_seq_one_letter_code
_entity_poly.pdbx_strand_id
1 'polypeptide(L)'
;MFVEQAAERLELDIRNLTDSETALLISETYRDINRAVLKSLVLNRDGENLKVLSSAKVRLHMCNFLRFQALYKERDVREMLSEIIDHRKPYHGQDVYQVGSFPYHHYALYWHIQAYRNKRFINMYSLPARDYSDIEFRVYVSAEIGKIK
;
A
#
# COMPACT_ATOMS: atom_id res chain seq x y z
N MET A 1 -2.06 -11.93 -13.75
CA MET A 1 -1.99 -10.58 -13.17
C MET A 1 -2.62 -10.66 -11.78
N PHE A 2 -2.63 -9.58 -10.98
CA PHE A 2 -3.09 -9.65 -9.59
C PHE A 2 -4.53 -10.18 -9.42
N VAL A 3 -5.43 -9.85 -10.36
CA VAL A 3 -6.82 -10.37 -10.35
C VAL A 3 -6.85 -11.88 -10.50
N GLU A 4 -6.12 -12.43 -11.48
CA GLU A 4 -6.14 -13.87 -11.71
C GLU A 4 -5.52 -14.64 -10.53
N GLN A 5 -4.47 -14.10 -9.91
CA GLN A 5 -3.85 -14.68 -8.72
C GLN A 5 -4.79 -14.65 -7.51
N ALA A 6 -5.52 -13.55 -7.31
CA ALA A 6 -6.51 -13.44 -6.25
C ALA A 6 -7.70 -14.38 -6.49
N ALA A 7 -8.19 -14.49 -7.73
CA ALA A 7 -9.27 -15.39 -8.09
C ALA A 7 -8.89 -16.86 -7.89
N GLU A 8 -7.68 -17.26 -8.30
CA GLU A 8 -7.16 -18.61 -8.07
C GLU A 8 -7.07 -18.93 -6.57
N ARG A 9 -6.53 -18.01 -5.76
CA ARG A 9 -6.44 -18.18 -4.29
C ARG A 9 -7.80 -18.27 -3.61
N LEU A 10 -8.82 -17.60 -4.16
CA LEU A 10 -10.19 -17.61 -3.63
C LEU A 10 -11.07 -18.70 -4.26
N GLU A 11 -10.53 -19.49 -5.19
CA GLU A 11 -11.27 -20.52 -5.92
C GLU A 11 -12.51 -19.98 -6.66
N LEU A 12 -12.42 -18.74 -7.18
CA LEU A 12 -13.52 -18.04 -7.85
C LEU A 12 -13.47 -18.17 -9.39
N ASP A 13 -14.61 -18.44 -10.01
CA ASP A 13 -14.77 -18.32 -11.46
C ASP A 13 -15.07 -16.86 -11.84
N ILE A 14 -14.06 -16.19 -12.40
CA ILE A 14 -14.13 -14.77 -12.83
C ILE A 14 -15.28 -14.52 -13.83
N ARG A 15 -15.73 -15.55 -14.57
CA ARG A 15 -16.80 -15.41 -15.56
C ARG A 15 -18.20 -15.42 -14.93
N ASN A 16 -18.32 -15.93 -13.70
CA ASN A 16 -19.58 -16.16 -13.02
C ASN A 16 -19.50 -15.75 -11.55
N LEU A 17 -19.23 -14.46 -11.30
CA LEU A 17 -19.15 -13.91 -9.94
C LEU A 17 -20.50 -13.34 -9.49
N THR A 18 -20.87 -13.60 -8.24
CA THR A 18 -21.88 -12.82 -7.52
C THR A 18 -21.34 -11.44 -7.14
N ASP A 19 -22.22 -10.53 -6.71
CA ASP A 19 -21.81 -9.20 -6.24
C ASP A 19 -20.87 -9.27 -5.03
N SER A 20 -21.13 -10.21 -4.10
CA SER A 20 -20.27 -10.41 -2.93
C SER A 20 -18.90 -10.97 -3.29
N GLU A 21 -18.84 -11.93 -4.22
CA GLU A 21 -17.57 -12.50 -4.70
C GLU A 21 -16.78 -11.47 -5.50
N THR A 22 -17.47 -10.62 -6.28
CA THR A 22 -16.85 -9.50 -6.99
C THR A 22 -16.22 -8.52 -6.01
N ALA A 23 -16.94 -8.11 -4.97
CA ALA A 23 -16.41 -7.20 -3.95
C ALA A 23 -15.22 -7.81 -3.20
N LEU A 24 -15.28 -9.11 -2.88
CA LEU A 24 -14.19 -9.83 -2.23
C LEU A 24 -12.95 -9.91 -3.13
N LEU A 25 -13.12 -10.32 -4.40
CA LEU A 25 -12.05 -10.42 -5.39
C LEU A 25 -11.35 -9.08 -5.59
N ILE A 26 -12.12 -8.00 -5.72
CA ILE A 26 -11.59 -6.64 -5.85
C ILE A 26 -10.77 -6.27 -4.61
N SER A 27 -11.29 -6.53 -3.41
CA SER A 27 -10.60 -6.20 -2.16
C SER A 27 -9.28 -6.96 -2.01
N GLU A 28 -9.28 -8.26 -2.31
CA GLU A 28 -8.07 -9.10 -2.28
C GLU A 28 -7.05 -8.70 -3.33
N THR A 29 -7.51 -8.30 -4.52
CA THR A 29 -6.64 -7.74 -5.56
C THR A 29 -5.93 -6.49 -5.06
N TYR A 30 -6.66 -5.54 -4.46
CA TYR A 30 -6.08 -4.32 -3.90
C TYR A 30 -5.11 -4.59 -2.74
N ARG A 31 -5.42 -5.58 -1.89
CA ARG A 31 -4.49 -6.02 -0.83
C ARG A 31 -3.17 -6.45 -1.45
N ASP A 32 -3.19 -7.27 -2.50
CA ASP A 32 -1.97 -7.78 -3.10
C ASP A 32 -1.15 -6.69 -3.80
N ILE A 33 -1.82 -5.72 -4.45
CA ILE A 33 -1.16 -4.54 -5.02
C ILE A 33 -0.49 -3.70 -3.91
N ASN A 34 -1.22 -3.38 -2.85
CA ASN A 34 -0.70 -2.57 -1.75
C ASN A 34 0.45 -3.29 -1.02
N ARG A 35 0.35 -4.62 -0.85
CA ARG A 35 1.47 -5.44 -0.36
C ARG A 35 2.68 -5.33 -1.28
N ALA A 36 2.52 -5.40 -2.60
CA ALA A 36 3.64 -5.25 -3.53
C ALA A 36 4.28 -3.85 -3.46
N VAL A 37 3.46 -2.80 -3.31
CA VAL A 37 3.92 -1.43 -3.08
C VAL A 37 4.76 -1.34 -1.80
N LEU A 38 4.22 -1.81 -0.67
CA LEU A 38 4.92 -1.76 0.61
C LEU A 38 6.20 -2.61 0.60
N LYS A 39 6.18 -3.83 0.05
CA LYS A 39 7.39 -4.68 -0.09
C LYS A 39 8.49 -4.00 -0.89
N SER A 40 8.15 -3.22 -1.92
CA SER A 40 9.15 -2.51 -2.73
C SER A 40 9.92 -1.44 -1.92
N LEU A 41 9.26 -0.80 -0.96
CA LEU A 41 9.90 0.17 -0.06
C LEU A 41 10.88 -0.49 0.90
N VAL A 42 10.55 -1.68 1.41
CA VAL A 42 11.42 -2.46 2.30
C VAL A 42 12.72 -2.82 1.60
N LEU A 43 12.64 -3.12 0.30
CA LEU A 43 13.79 -3.45 -0.53
C LEU A 43 14.60 -2.22 -0.98
N ASN A 44 14.27 -1.01 -0.51
CA ASN A 44 14.90 0.27 -0.89
C ASN A 44 14.94 0.51 -2.41
N ARG A 45 13.90 0.08 -3.13
CA ARG A 45 13.78 0.22 -4.59
C ARG A 45 13.02 1.47 -5.01
N ASP A 46 13.19 2.56 -4.24
CA ASP A 46 12.46 3.81 -4.48
C ASP A 46 12.77 4.38 -5.87
N GLY A 47 11.70 4.69 -6.62
CA GLY A 47 11.80 5.21 -7.97
C GLY A 47 12.19 4.18 -9.04
N GLU A 48 12.49 2.93 -8.66
CA GLU A 48 12.73 1.84 -9.60
C GLU A 48 11.42 1.33 -10.20
N ASN A 49 11.52 0.74 -11.40
CA ASN A 49 10.40 0.10 -12.06
C ASN A 49 10.07 -1.23 -11.38
N LEU A 50 8.91 -1.31 -10.74
CA LEU A 50 8.40 -2.50 -10.12
C LEU A 50 7.79 -3.42 -11.19
N LYS A 51 8.59 -4.35 -11.71
CA LYS A 51 8.18 -5.27 -12.80
C LYS A 51 6.86 -5.99 -12.53
N VAL A 52 6.60 -6.37 -11.28
CA VAL A 52 5.35 -7.06 -10.89
C VAL A 52 4.11 -6.17 -11.05
N LEU A 53 4.25 -4.84 -11.00
CA LEU A 53 3.21 -3.85 -11.27
C LEU A 53 3.41 -3.18 -12.63
N SER A 54 3.71 -3.93 -13.68
CA SER A 54 3.83 -3.40 -15.06
C SER A 54 4.77 -2.19 -15.16
N SER A 55 5.90 -2.21 -14.42
CA SER A 55 6.87 -1.10 -14.35
C SER A 55 6.38 0.18 -13.66
N ALA A 56 5.34 0.09 -12.83
CA ALA A 56 4.98 1.17 -11.91
C ALA A 56 6.17 1.55 -11.01
N LYS A 57 6.19 2.79 -10.55
CA LYS A 57 7.20 3.28 -9.61
C LYS A 57 6.60 3.42 -8.22
N VAL A 58 7.44 3.24 -7.21
CA VAL A 58 7.03 3.45 -5.81
C VAL A 58 7.96 4.45 -5.17
N ARG A 59 7.41 5.38 -4.37
CA ARG A 59 8.17 6.39 -3.62
C ARG A 59 7.64 6.54 -2.21
N LEU A 60 8.56 6.56 -1.25
CA LEU A 60 8.24 6.98 0.11
C LEU A 60 8.25 8.52 0.23
N HIS A 61 7.23 9.07 0.87
CA HIS A 61 7.10 10.50 1.14
C HIS A 61 6.84 10.75 2.62
N MET A 62 7.81 11.33 3.31
CA MET A 62 7.70 11.65 4.73
C MET A 62 7.31 13.11 4.93
N CYS A 63 6.51 13.39 5.97
CA CYS A 63 6.24 14.77 6.36
C CYS A 63 7.52 15.48 6.84
N ASN A 64 7.57 16.80 6.67
CA ASN A 64 8.72 17.61 7.06
C ASN A 64 9.08 17.45 8.54
N PHE A 65 8.08 17.32 9.41
CA PHE A 65 8.30 17.11 10.84
C PHE A 65 9.24 15.92 11.10
N LEU A 66 8.94 14.74 10.54
CA LEU A 66 9.78 13.55 10.72
C LEU A 66 11.17 13.72 10.10
N ARG A 67 11.26 14.36 8.94
CA ARG A 67 12.54 14.61 8.26
C ARG A 67 13.49 15.48 9.08
N PHE A 68 12.98 16.31 9.99
CA PHE A 68 13.78 17.21 10.83
C PHE A 68 14.04 16.67 12.24
N GLN A 69 13.50 15.51 12.62
CA GLN A 69 13.74 14.92 13.95
C GLN A 69 15.03 14.11 13.98
N ALA A 70 15.92 14.40 14.95
CA ALA A 70 17.18 13.68 15.11
C ALA A 70 17.01 12.19 15.47
N LEU A 71 15.86 11.82 16.03
CA LEU A 71 15.53 10.43 16.39
C LEU A 71 14.89 9.63 15.25
N TYR A 72 14.51 10.29 14.15
CA TYR A 72 13.84 9.62 13.04
C TYR A 72 14.82 8.75 12.25
N LYS A 73 14.47 7.47 12.10
CA LYS A 73 15.16 6.52 11.23
C LYS A 73 14.20 6.00 10.18
N GLU A 74 14.40 6.43 8.93
CA GLU A 74 13.57 6.00 7.80
C GLU A 74 13.56 4.47 7.63
N ARG A 75 14.69 3.82 7.90
CA ARG A 75 14.81 2.36 7.86
C ARG A 75 13.80 1.68 8.78
N ASP A 76 13.66 2.16 10.02
CA ASP A 76 12.72 1.59 10.99
C ASP A 76 11.28 1.69 10.45
N VAL A 77 10.91 2.84 9.88
CA VAL A 77 9.59 3.05 9.27
C VAL A 77 9.34 2.08 8.11
N ARG A 78 10.35 1.85 7.26
CA ARG A 78 10.25 0.87 6.15
C ARG A 78 10.06 -0.55 6.69
N GLU A 79 10.81 -0.93 7.71
CA GLU A 79 10.69 -2.25 8.35
C GLU A 79 9.30 -2.43 8.99
N MET A 80 8.79 -1.42 9.71
CA MET A 80 7.44 -1.44 10.29
C MET A 80 6.34 -1.53 9.23
N LEU A 81 6.48 -0.84 8.10
CA LEU A 81 5.57 -0.98 6.96
C LEU A 81 5.61 -2.41 6.37
N SER A 82 6.76 -3.11 6.46
CA SER A 82 6.86 -4.53 6.08
C SER A 82 6.07 -5.43 7.02
N GLU A 83 6.17 -5.22 8.33
CA GLU A 83 5.53 -6.10 9.32
C GLU A 83 4.00 -6.14 9.15
N ILE A 84 3.40 -5.04 8.68
CA ILE A 84 1.98 -4.96 8.33
C ILE A 84 1.60 -6.02 7.30
N ILE A 85 2.49 -6.33 6.36
CA ILE A 85 2.22 -7.26 5.26
C ILE A 85 2.19 -8.70 5.75
N ASP A 86 3.09 -9.03 6.68
CA ASP A 86 3.34 -10.41 7.10
C ASP A 86 2.48 -10.82 8.30
N HIS A 87 2.13 -9.89 9.19
CA HIS A 87 1.51 -10.20 10.48
C HIS A 87 0.09 -9.67 10.65
N ARG A 88 -0.35 -8.73 9.80
CA ARG A 88 -1.67 -8.12 9.94
C ARG A 88 -2.67 -8.88 9.08
N LYS A 89 -3.70 -9.48 9.72
CA LYS A 89 -4.93 -9.84 9.01
C LYS A 89 -5.74 -8.58 8.74
N PRO A 90 -6.50 -8.51 7.64
CA PRO A 90 -7.39 -7.38 7.39
C PRO A 90 -8.36 -7.25 8.56
N TYR A 91 -8.43 -6.08 9.19
CA TYR A 91 -9.33 -5.88 10.34
C TYR A 91 -10.80 -5.86 9.90
N HIS A 92 -11.06 -5.38 8.69
CA HIS A 92 -12.38 -5.27 8.09
C HIS A 92 -12.35 -5.80 6.65
N GLY A 93 -13.52 -6.20 6.14
CA GLY A 93 -13.65 -6.67 4.74
C GLY A 93 -13.16 -5.66 3.71
N GLN A 94 -13.20 -4.36 4.03
CA GLN A 94 -12.74 -3.24 3.20
C GLN A 94 -11.29 -2.81 3.48
N ASP A 95 -10.62 -3.42 4.49
CA ASP A 95 -9.22 -3.11 4.76
C ASP A 95 -8.34 -3.69 3.66
N VAL A 96 -7.84 -2.81 2.80
CA VAL A 96 -6.99 -3.16 1.66
C VAL A 96 -5.52 -2.81 1.89
N TYR A 97 -5.13 -2.45 3.12
CA TYR A 97 -3.79 -1.92 3.41
C TYR A 97 -3.43 -0.65 2.62
N GLN A 98 -4.42 0.20 2.35
CA GLN A 98 -4.17 1.50 1.72
C GLN A 98 -3.88 2.59 2.74
N VAL A 99 -4.39 2.46 3.97
CA VAL A 99 -4.19 3.40 5.06
C VAL A 99 -3.92 2.65 6.36
N GLY A 100 -3.21 3.27 7.29
CA GLY A 100 -3.02 2.70 8.61
C GLY A 100 -2.24 3.60 9.53
N SER A 101 -1.98 3.09 10.74
CA SER A 101 -1.13 3.74 11.71
C SER A 101 -0.34 2.73 12.54
N PHE A 102 0.77 3.19 13.11
CA PHE A 102 1.55 2.44 14.08
C PHE A 102 2.26 3.39 15.06
N PRO A 103 2.47 2.95 16.32
CA PRO A 103 3.21 3.74 17.30
C PRO A 103 4.70 3.79 16.94
N TYR A 104 5.35 4.96 17.05
CA TYR A 104 6.79 5.14 16.82
C TYR A 104 7.37 6.13 17.82
N HIS A 105 8.15 5.64 18.78
CA HIS A 105 8.64 6.42 19.93
C HIS A 105 7.50 7.19 20.63
N HIS A 106 7.52 8.52 20.56
CA HIS A 106 6.53 9.42 21.16
C HIS A 106 5.47 9.91 20.15
N TYR A 107 5.40 9.27 18.99
CA TYR A 107 4.52 9.64 17.89
C TYR A 107 3.58 8.50 17.53
N ALA A 108 2.42 8.86 16.99
CA ALA A 108 1.67 7.96 16.13
C ALA A 108 2.03 8.30 14.69
N LEU A 109 2.53 7.31 13.95
CA LEU A 109 2.72 7.45 12.51
C LEU A 109 1.47 7.00 11.80
N TYR A 110 1.01 7.82 10.86
CA TYR A 110 -0.07 7.48 9.96
C TYR A 110 0.51 7.37 8.56
N TRP A 111 0.04 6.39 7.81
CA TRP A 111 0.47 6.18 6.46
C TRP A 111 -0.71 5.98 5.52
N HIS A 112 -0.52 6.36 4.26
CA HIS A 112 -1.48 6.08 3.21
C HIS A 112 -0.81 5.95 1.84
N ILE A 113 -1.40 5.12 0.98
CA ILE A 113 -0.95 4.89 -0.38
C ILE A 113 -1.84 5.68 -1.34
N GLN A 114 -1.20 6.48 -2.19
CA GLN A 114 -1.84 7.23 -3.26
C GLN A 114 -1.23 6.84 -4.60
N ALA A 115 -2.06 6.74 -5.63
CA ALA A 115 -1.59 6.50 -6.99
C ALA A 115 -1.63 7.80 -7.80
N TYR A 116 -0.65 7.94 -8.69
CA TYR A 116 -0.54 9.06 -9.60
C TYR A 116 -0.25 8.56 -11.02
N ARG A 117 -0.87 9.20 -12.01
CA ARG A 117 -0.51 9.05 -13.43
C ARG A 117 -0.18 10.44 -13.96
N ASN A 118 1.01 10.61 -14.54
CA ASN A 118 1.46 11.91 -15.05
C ASN A 118 1.30 13.05 -14.02
N LYS A 119 1.70 12.80 -12.76
CA LYS A 119 1.56 13.72 -11.61
C LYS A 119 0.12 14.07 -11.19
N ARG A 120 -0.90 13.49 -11.81
CA ARG A 120 -2.30 13.64 -11.39
C ARG A 120 -2.69 12.52 -10.46
N PHE A 121 -3.30 12.86 -9.33
CA PHE A 121 -3.87 11.87 -8.43
C PHE A 121 -4.97 11.08 -9.14
N ILE A 122 -5.00 9.77 -8.92
CA ILE A 122 -6.03 8.89 -9.45
C ILE A 122 -6.63 8.07 -8.32
N ASN A 123 -7.93 7.81 -8.41
CA ASN A 123 -8.59 6.94 -7.46
C ASN A 123 -8.07 5.50 -7.67
N MET A 124 -7.50 4.89 -6.64
CA MET A 124 -7.01 3.51 -6.73
C MET A 124 -8.14 2.54 -7.05
N TYR A 125 -9.36 2.78 -6.59
CA TYR A 125 -10.55 1.98 -6.91
C TYR A 125 -10.97 2.05 -8.40
N SER A 126 -10.47 3.07 -9.12
CA SER A 126 -10.69 3.22 -10.57
C SER A 126 -9.55 2.67 -11.42
N LEU A 127 -8.47 2.16 -10.80
CA LEU A 127 -7.40 1.53 -11.55
C LEU A 127 -7.91 0.18 -12.06
N PRO A 128 -8.01 -0.01 -13.39
CA PRO A 128 -8.26 -1.35 -13.90
C PRO A 128 -7.08 -2.20 -13.43
N ALA A 129 -7.37 -3.32 -12.77
CA ALA A 129 -6.37 -4.19 -12.14
C ALA A 129 -5.38 -4.86 -13.12
N ARG A 130 -5.35 -4.39 -14.37
CA ARG A 130 -4.56 -4.86 -15.50
C ARG A 130 -3.59 -3.81 -16.06
N ASP A 131 -3.73 -2.52 -15.72
CA ASP A 131 -2.86 -1.49 -16.29
C ASP A 131 -2.29 -0.52 -15.23
N TYR A 132 -1.17 -0.93 -14.64
CA TYR A 132 -0.33 -0.09 -13.78
C TYR A 132 0.80 0.59 -14.54
N SER A 133 0.79 0.56 -15.88
CA SER A 133 1.78 1.26 -16.69
C SER A 133 1.71 2.76 -16.40
N ASP A 134 2.88 3.37 -16.24
CA ASP A 134 3.06 4.80 -15.94
C ASP A 134 2.39 5.27 -14.64
N ILE A 135 2.12 4.35 -13.71
CA ILE A 135 1.65 4.68 -12.37
C ILE A 135 2.83 4.90 -11.43
N GLU A 136 2.77 5.98 -10.66
CA GLU A 136 3.61 6.22 -9.50
C GLU A 136 2.76 6.06 -8.24
N PHE A 137 3.07 5.05 -7.43
CA PHE A 137 2.55 4.91 -6.08
C PHE A 137 3.41 5.73 -5.12
N ARG A 138 2.74 6.51 -4.28
CA ARG A 138 3.36 7.28 -3.22
C ARG A 138 2.82 6.80 -1.89
N VAL A 139 3.73 6.36 -1.03
CA VAL A 139 3.42 6.01 0.35
C VAL A 139 3.76 7.22 1.19
N TYR A 140 2.73 7.93 1.63
CA TYR A 140 2.87 9.10 2.46
C TYR A 140 2.85 8.69 3.92
N VAL A 141 3.78 9.21 4.71
CA VAL A 141 3.85 9.00 6.16
C VAL A 141 3.85 10.34 6.87
N SER A 142 2.88 10.53 7.76
CA SER A 142 2.77 11.67 8.66
C SER A 142 2.90 11.22 10.11
N ALA A 143 3.18 12.18 10.99
CA ALA A 143 3.24 11.95 12.43
C ALA A 143 2.27 12.90 13.14
N GLU A 144 1.60 12.39 14.15
CA GLU A 144 0.98 13.22 15.19
C GLU A 144 1.71 12.98 16.51
N ILE A 145 1.90 14.07 17.26
CA ILE A 145 2.44 14.00 18.61
C ILE A 145 1.35 13.41 19.50
N GLY A 146 1.50 12.13 19.82
CA GLY A 146 0.66 11.48 20.80
C GLY A 146 1.05 11.97 22.19
N LYS A 147 0.11 12.50 22.98
CA LYS A 147 0.22 12.33 24.43
C LYS A 147 -0.02 10.85 24.67
N ILE A 148 1.05 10.08 24.88
CA ILE A 148 0.92 8.72 25.40
C ILE A 148 0.17 8.88 26.74
N LYS A 149 -1.09 8.46 26.77
CA LYS A 149 -1.88 8.37 28.00
C LYS A 149 -1.48 7.11 28.75
#